data_AF-A0A8T5J6U5-F1
#
_entry.id   AF-A0A8T5J6U5-F1
#
_cell.length_a   1.000
_cell.length_b   1.000
_cell.length_c   1.000
_cell.angle_alpha   90.00
_cell.angle_beta   90.00
_cell.angle_gamma   90.00
#
_symmetry.space_group_name_H-M   'P 1'
#
loop_
_entity.id
_entity.type
_entity.pdbx_description
1 polymer ?
#
loop_
_entity_poly.entity_id
_entity_poly.type
_entity_poly.pdbx_seq_one_letter_code
_entity_poly.pdbx_strand_id
1 'polypeptide(L)'
;MDYDSQTLVALKTMCKDRGLRVSGSKAEVVIRLIEDDESKSPQPISIQQPNVVQQQPVTHIIVNQNADLTLQITGIGIILYGFFRIGMALIFSDWRPDQSFMALLIGLGYLFGGTLTLQGYKQGLQLTLIVLAISGILSLIYHDDLSPLSIGMDGTWPIGFSVICSGTCMLIVAIPLLGPADASFKQGHPSYLNALLNTADLVSPLPLSTGTLTNQREPVDTKIVITCPQCSGSMKVPSDYKGSVRCPRCKEKVKIQ
;
A
#
# COMPACT_ATOMS: atom_id res chain seq x y z
N MET A 1 -23.83 19.55 20.17
CA MET A 1 -24.60 20.70 19.65
C MET A 1 -25.05 20.36 18.24
N ASP A 2 -26.31 20.60 17.86
CA ASP A 2 -26.84 20.27 16.54
C ASP A 2 -26.89 21.54 15.65
N TYR A 3 -26.00 21.61 14.67
CA TYR A 3 -25.81 22.77 13.78
C TYR A 3 -26.45 22.58 12.40
N ASP A 4 -26.84 21.35 12.05
CA ASP A 4 -27.37 21.04 10.72
C ASP A 4 -28.80 21.56 10.52
N SER A 5 -29.55 21.66 11.61
CA SER A 5 -30.90 22.21 11.66
C SER A 5 -30.96 23.74 11.49
N GLN A 6 -29.84 24.45 11.60
CA GLN A 6 -29.81 25.91 11.55
C GLN A 6 -29.67 26.46 10.12
N THR A 7 -30.15 27.69 9.92
CA THR A 7 -30.04 28.38 8.64
C THR A 7 -28.61 28.91 8.44
N LEU A 8 -28.20 29.03 7.18
CA LEU A 8 -26.88 29.54 6.79
C LEU A 8 -26.55 30.93 7.37
N VAL A 9 -27.58 31.76 7.56
CA VAL A 9 -27.43 33.10 8.12
C VAL A 9 -27.11 33.02 9.61
N ALA A 10 -27.83 32.17 10.36
CA ALA A 10 -27.59 31.95 11.79
C ALA A 10 -26.20 31.34 12.07
N LEU A 11 -25.74 30.42 11.21
CA LEU A 11 -24.41 29.83 11.31
C LEU A 11 -23.30 30.89 11.09
N LYS A 12 -23.49 31.79 10.12
CA LYS A 12 -22.52 32.88 9.86
C LYS A 12 -22.51 33.92 10.98
N THR A 13 -23.63 34.23 11.60
CA THR A 13 -23.65 35.12 12.78
C THR A 13 -22.92 34.48 13.95
N MET A 14 -23.14 33.19 14.23
CA MET A 14 -22.39 32.47 15.27
C MET A 14 -20.89 32.40 14.98
N CYS A 15 -20.47 32.22 13.73
CA CYS A 15 -19.05 32.31 13.37
C CYS A 15 -18.48 33.72 13.59
N LYS A 16 -19.21 34.77 13.24
CA LYS A 16 -18.77 36.16 13.42
C LYS A 16 -18.60 36.51 14.90
N ASP A 17 -19.53 36.07 15.74
CA ASP A 17 -19.50 36.32 17.19
C ASP A 17 -18.33 35.60 17.89
N ARG A 18 -17.87 34.50 17.30
CA ARG A 18 -16.74 33.69 17.78
C ARG A 18 -15.39 34.06 17.13
N GLY A 19 -15.37 35.06 16.23
CA GLY A 19 -14.15 35.48 15.52
C GLY A 19 -13.70 34.50 14.42
N LEU A 20 -14.56 33.57 14.02
CA LEU A 20 -14.30 32.57 12.98
C LEU A 20 -14.55 33.13 11.57
N ARG A 21 -13.83 32.60 10.59
CA ARG A 21 -14.01 32.97 9.18
C ARG A 21 -15.43 32.64 8.70
N VAL A 22 -16.17 33.63 8.19
CA VAL A 22 -17.57 33.51 7.73
C VAL A 22 -17.74 33.12 6.25
N SER A 23 -16.64 32.91 5.53
CA SER A 23 -16.63 32.52 4.11
C SER A 23 -16.66 31.00 3.96
N GLY A 24 -17.51 30.46 3.08
CA GLY A 24 -17.61 29.02 2.81
C GLY A 24 -19.04 28.52 2.54
N SER A 25 -19.12 27.22 2.21
CA SER A 25 -20.40 26.49 2.09
C SER A 25 -21.02 26.19 3.47
N LYS A 26 -22.31 25.84 3.53
CA LYS A 26 -22.99 25.53 4.81
C LYS A 26 -22.24 24.51 5.64
N ALA A 27 -21.80 23.42 5.00
CA ALA A 27 -21.06 22.35 5.66
C ALA A 27 -19.72 22.84 6.24
N GLU A 28 -19.00 23.70 5.51
CA GLU A 28 -17.71 24.22 5.96
C GLU A 28 -17.83 25.16 7.16
N VAL A 29 -18.91 25.94 7.22
CA VAL A 29 -19.22 26.81 8.37
C VAL A 29 -19.64 25.98 9.58
N VAL A 30 -20.42 24.91 9.38
CA VAL A 30 -20.83 23.97 10.43
C VAL A 30 -19.62 23.24 11.03
N ILE A 31 -18.73 22.71 10.19
CA ILE A 31 -17.52 22.00 10.65
C ILE A 31 -16.66 22.90 11.54
N ARG A 32 -16.40 24.15 11.12
CA ARG A 32 -15.62 25.10 11.94
C ARG A 32 -16.26 25.44 13.27
N LEU A 33 -17.59 25.51 13.33
CA LEU A 33 -18.32 25.74 14.59
C LEU A 33 -18.21 24.55 15.54
N ILE A 34 -18.22 23.33 14.99
CA ILE A 34 -18.04 22.09 15.76
C ILE A 34 -16.62 22.01 16.31
N GLU A 35 -15.61 22.26 15.48
CA GLU A 35 -14.19 22.26 15.88
C GLU A 35 -13.92 23.27 17.02
N ASP A 36 -14.50 24.48 16.93
CA ASP A 36 -14.38 25.48 17.98
C ASP A 36 -15.04 25.06 19.30
N ASP A 37 -16.21 24.42 19.25
CA ASP A 37 -16.91 23.94 20.44
C ASP A 37 -16.18 22.76 21.11
N GLU A 38 -15.59 21.86 20.32
CA GLU A 38 -14.77 20.75 20.83
C GLU A 38 -13.50 21.26 21.52
N SER A 39 -12.83 22.26 20.92
CA SER A 39 -11.61 22.87 21.47
C SER A 39 -11.81 23.55 22.82
N LYS A 40 -13.04 24.00 23.12
CA LYS A 40 -13.39 24.73 24.34
C LYS A 40 -13.96 23.84 25.45
N SER A 41 -14.24 22.57 25.16
CA SER A 41 -14.72 21.62 26.18
C SER A 41 -13.56 21.09 27.05
N PRO A 42 -13.67 21.12 28.39
CA PRO A 42 -12.68 20.48 29.25
C PRO A 42 -12.81 18.95 29.12
N GLN A 43 -11.73 18.32 28.66
CA GLN A 43 -11.59 16.87 28.50
C GLN A 43 -11.97 16.12 29.80
N PRO A 44 -13.01 15.27 29.82
CA PRO A 44 -13.24 14.38 30.95
C PRO A 44 -12.28 13.19 30.87
N ILE A 45 -11.58 12.96 31.99
CA ILE A 45 -10.75 11.81 32.27
C ILE A 45 -11.58 10.52 32.10
N SER A 46 -11.13 9.60 31.24
CA SER A 46 -11.82 8.34 30.97
C SER A 46 -11.65 7.34 32.12
N ILE A 47 -12.75 6.89 32.73
CA ILE A 47 -12.81 5.63 33.49
C ILE A 47 -13.69 4.65 32.71
N GLN A 48 -13.17 3.44 32.54
CA GLN A 48 -13.75 2.34 31.76
C GLN A 48 -15.05 1.80 32.38
N GLN A 49 -16.09 1.60 31.57
CA GLN A 49 -17.02 0.47 31.74
C GLN A 49 -17.80 0.14 30.45
N PRO A 50 -18.24 -1.13 30.28
CA PRO A 50 -18.62 -1.70 28.99
C PRO A 50 -20.14 -1.64 28.78
N ASN A 51 -20.61 -1.28 27.58
CA ASN A 51 -21.62 -2.08 26.88
C ASN A 51 -21.99 -1.57 25.47
N VAL A 52 -22.31 -2.56 24.61
CA VAL A 52 -23.09 -2.57 23.36
C VAL A 52 -23.14 -1.32 22.49
N VAL A 53 -22.55 -1.40 21.29
CA VAL A 53 -22.99 -0.59 20.14
C VAL A 53 -23.09 -1.44 18.87
N GLN A 54 -24.28 -1.33 18.28
CA GLN A 54 -24.76 -1.88 17.01
C GLN A 54 -23.87 -1.53 15.80
N GLN A 55 -23.76 -2.50 14.89
CA GLN A 55 -23.04 -2.42 13.62
C GLN A 55 -23.71 -1.46 12.62
N GLN A 56 -22.93 -0.50 12.12
CA GLN A 56 -23.06 0.09 10.79
C GLN A 56 -21.67 0.04 10.11
N PRO A 57 -21.57 -0.35 8.83
CA PRO A 57 -20.29 -0.55 8.15
C PRO A 57 -19.74 0.79 7.64
N VAL A 58 -19.31 1.64 8.56
CA VAL A 58 -18.35 2.68 8.23
C VAL A 58 -17.00 2.03 8.46
N THR A 59 -16.28 1.71 7.37
CA THR A 59 -14.88 1.30 7.42
C THR A 59 -14.06 2.49 7.91
N HIS A 60 -14.08 2.73 9.22
CA HIS A 60 -13.07 3.54 9.87
C HIS A 60 -11.79 2.73 9.76
N ILE A 61 -10.92 3.16 8.85
CA ILE A 61 -9.55 2.72 8.82
C ILE A 61 -9.01 3.14 10.18
N ILE A 62 -8.81 2.17 11.08
CA ILE A 62 -8.01 2.38 12.28
C ILE A 62 -6.60 2.59 11.73
N VAL A 63 -6.25 3.85 11.43
CA VAL A 63 -4.90 4.23 11.05
C VAL A 63 -4.08 4.07 12.33
N ASN A 64 -3.55 2.86 12.53
CA ASN A 64 -2.58 2.62 13.57
C ASN A 64 -1.33 3.43 13.18
N GLN A 65 -1.17 4.58 13.84
CA GLN A 65 -0.06 5.51 13.62
C GLN A 65 1.31 4.80 13.75
N ASN A 66 1.38 3.72 14.54
CA ASN A 66 2.59 2.91 14.70
C ASN A 66 2.87 1.98 13.51
N ALA A 67 1.84 1.55 12.77
CA ALA A 67 2.01 0.74 11.56
C ALA A 67 2.55 1.60 10.40
N ASP A 68 2.11 2.86 10.30
CA ASP A 68 2.62 3.83 9.33
C ASP A 68 4.09 4.15 9.57
N LEU A 69 4.48 4.40 10.83
CA LEU A 69 5.86 4.62 11.24
C LEU A 69 6.76 3.41 10.94
N THR A 70 6.30 2.20 11.25
CA THR A 70 7.07 0.96 11.01
C THR A 70 7.31 0.76 9.52
N LEU A 71 6.27 0.98 8.70
CA LEU A 71 6.36 0.88 7.25
C LEU A 71 7.30 1.96 6.67
N GLN A 72 7.20 3.20 7.13
CA GLN A 72 8.01 4.31 6.67
C GLN A 72 9.50 4.11 7.03
N ILE A 73 9.80 3.71 8.26
CA ILE A 73 11.17 3.40 8.71
C ILE A 73 11.75 2.25 7.88
N THR A 74 10.97 1.18 7.69
CA THR A 74 11.41 0.03 6.89
C THR A 74 11.68 0.42 5.44
N GLY A 75 10.78 1.19 4.82
CA GLY A 75 10.93 1.69 3.45
C GLY A 75 12.15 2.59 3.26
N ILE A 76 12.37 3.54 4.18
CA ILE A 76 13.55 4.42 4.15
C ILE A 76 14.84 3.60 4.33
N GLY A 77 14.84 2.63 5.25
CA GLY A 77 15.98 1.75 5.49
C GLY A 77 16.39 0.94 4.25
N ILE A 78 15.41 0.39 3.52
CA ILE A 78 15.65 -0.35 2.27
C ILE A 78 16.24 0.57 1.20
N ILE A 79 15.72 1.80 1.06
CA ILE A 79 16.21 2.77 0.07
C ILE A 79 17.66 3.17 0.34
N LEU A 80 17.99 3.49 1.59
CA LEU A 80 19.35 3.83 2.00
C LEU A 80 20.32 2.68 1.76
N TYR A 81 19.91 1.46 2.09
CA TYR A 81 20.69 0.26 1.80
C TYR A 81 20.88 0.04 0.29
N GLY A 82 19.85 0.29 -0.52
CA GLY A 82 19.92 0.26 -1.98
C GLY A 82 20.94 1.25 -2.55
N PHE A 83 20.94 2.50 -2.08
CA PHE A 83 21.92 3.50 -2.48
C PHE A 83 23.35 3.10 -2.10
N PHE A 84 23.55 2.62 -0.87
CA PHE A 84 24.84 2.13 -0.43
C PHE A 84 25.35 0.97 -1.32
N ARG A 85 24.48 0.02 -1.67
CA ARG A 85 24.81 -1.10 -2.57
C ARG A 85 25.16 -0.64 -3.98
N ILE A 86 24.42 0.31 -4.54
CA ILE A 86 24.74 0.90 -5.86
C ILE A 86 26.09 1.62 -5.80
N GLY A 87 26.35 2.38 -4.74
CA GLY A 87 27.64 3.03 -4.52
C GLY A 87 28.80 2.04 -4.53
N MET A 88 28.66 0.92 -3.82
CA MET A 88 29.65 -0.16 -3.82
C MET A 88 29.80 -0.80 -5.22
N ALA A 89 28.71 -1.01 -5.95
CA ALA A 89 28.77 -1.55 -7.31
C ALA A 89 29.52 -0.62 -8.28
N LEU A 90 29.35 0.70 -8.16
CA LEU A 90 30.03 1.67 -9.02
C LEU A 90 31.53 1.77 -8.71
N ILE A 91 31.91 1.75 -7.43
CA ILE A 91 33.32 1.82 -7.02
C ILE A 91 34.12 0.62 -7.53
N PHE A 92 33.50 -0.57 -7.57
CA PHE A 92 34.15 -1.81 -8.02
C PHE A 92 33.91 -2.12 -9.50
N SER A 93 33.20 -1.26 -10.23
CA SER A 93 32.82 -1.48 -11.63
C SER A 93 34.02 -1.64 -12.57
N ASP A 94 35.14 -0.98 -12.27
CA ASP A 94 36.36 -1.05 -13.08
C ASP A 94 37.15 -2.37 -12.90
N TRP A 95 36.98 -3.08 -11.79
CA TRP A 95 37.76 -4.28 -11.46
C TRP A 95 37.09 -5.58 -11.91
N ARG A 96 35.77 -5.64 -11.84
CA ARG A 96 34.94 -6.82 -12.16
C ARG A 96 33.62 -6.37 -12.80
N PRO A 97 33.59 -6.13 -14.11
CA PRO A 97 32.41 -5.56 -14.78
C PRO A 97 31.21 -6.53 -14.83
N ASP A 98 31.47 -7.83 -14.84
CA ASP A 98 30.47 -8.90 -14.87
C ASP A 98 29.64 -8.97 -13.58
N GLN A 99 30.31 -8.88 -12.43
CA GLN A 99 29.66 -8.94 -11.11
C GLN A 99 29.04 -7.59 -10.72
N SER A 100 29.66 -6.49 -11.11
CA SER A 100 29.18 -5.14 -10.80
C SER A 100 27.84 -4.82 -11.45
N PHE A 101 27.59 -5.36 -12.65
CA PHE A 101 26.28 -5.23 -13.31
C PHE A 101 25.15 -5.88 -12.49
N MET A 102 25.37 -7.09 -11.95
CA MET A 102 24.38 -7.78 -11.14
C MET A 102 24.13 -7.06 -9.80
N ALA A 103 25.20 -6.54 -9.17
CA ALA A 103 25.07 -5.74 -7.96
C ALA A 103 24.25 -4.45 -8.21
N LEU A 104 24.42 -3.82 -9.37
CA LEU A 104 23.66 -2.64 -9.77
C LEU A 104 22.18 -2.95 -10.01
N LEU A 105 21.87 -4.06 -10.70
CA LEU A 105 20.48 -4.52 -10.89
C LEU A 105 19.78 -4.82 -9.56
N ILE A 106 20.48 -5.48 -8.64
CA ILE A 106 19.97 -5.77 -7.30
C ILE A 106 19.72 -4.45 -6.54
N GLY A 107 20.65 -3.50 -6.62
CA GLY A 107 20.51 -2.16 -6.02
C GLY A 107 19.30 -1.39 -6.54
N LEU A 108 19.05 -1.42 -7.85
CA LEU A 108 17.85 -0.84 -8.46
C LEU A 108 16.57 -1.55 -7.98
N GLY A 109 16.63 -2.87 -7.82
CA GLY A 109 15.55 -3.67 -7.22
C GLY A 109 15.19 -3.21 -5.80
N TYR A 110 16.18 -2.90 -4.97
CA TYR A 110 15.94 -2.35 -3.62
C TYR A 110 15.35 -0.94 -3.65
N LEU A 111 15.81 -0.06 -4.55
CA LEU A 111 15.22 1.27 -4.70
C LEU A 111 13.74 1.16 -5.11
N PHE A 112 13.45 0.36 -6.12
CA PHE A 112 12.08 0.18 -6.60
C PHE A 112 11.19 -0.44 -5.51
N GLY A 113 11.64 -1.52 -4.87
CA GLY A 113 10.91 -2.16 -3.79
C GLY A 113 10.72 -1.27 -2.55
N GLY A 114 11.71 -0.45 -2.19
CA GLY A 114 11.60 0.53 -1.10
C GLY A 114 10.58 1.64 -1.40
N THR A 115 10.56 2.16 -2.63
CA THR A 115 9.55 3.17 -3.04
C THR A 115 8.13 2.63 -3.00
N LEU A 116 7.90 1.39 -3.45
CA LEU A 116 6.60 0.73 -3.36
C LEU A 116 6.18 0.45 -1.90
N THR A 117 7.15 0.16 -1.04
CA THR A 117 6.91 -0.04 0.39
C THR A 117 6.46 1.26 1.06
N LEU A 118 7.07 2.41 0.71
CA LEU A 118 6.64 3.74 1.19
C LEU A 118 5.23 4.12 0.72
N GLN A 119 4.78 3.58 -0.41
CA GLN A 119 3.42 3.81 -0.92
C GLN A 119 2.37 2.94 -0.22
N GLY A 120 2.78 2.04 0.68
CA GLY A 120 1.86 1.13 1.39
C GLY A 120 1.38 -0.05 0.55
N TYR A 121 2.07 -0.39 -0.53
CA TYR A 121 1.75 -1.56 -1.34
C TYR A 121 2.46 -2.80 -0.80
N LYS A 122 1.69 -3.85 -0.49
CA LYS A 122 2.20 -5.15 -0.04
C LYS A 122 3.15 -5.80 -1.06
N GLN A 123 2.91 -5.54 -2.36
CA GLN A 123 3.75 -6.01 -3.45
C GLN A 123 5.20 -5.48 -3.35
N GLY A 124 5.39 -4.27 -2.83
CA GLY A 124 6.73 -3.71 -2.61
C GLY A 124 7.54 -4.55 -1.65
N LEU A 125 6.93 -4.92 -0.52
CA LEU A 125 7.57 -5.73 0.50
C LEU A 125 7.92 -7.14 -0.01
N GLN A 126 7.00 -7.78 -0.75
CA GLN A 126 7.26 -9.07 -1.39
C GLN A 126 8.39 -9.00 -2.41
N LEU A 127 8.43 -7.96 -3.25
CA LEU A 127 9.50 -7.74 -4.21
C LEU A 127 10.85 -7.57 -3.49
N THR A 128 10.90 -6.78 -2.40
CA THR A 128 12.15 -6.62 -1.63
C THR A 128 12.63 -7.92 -0.99
N LEU A 129 11.72 -8.78 -0.50
CA LEU A 129 12.09 -10.10 0.04
C LEU A 129 12.67 -11.01 -1.04
N ILE A 130 12.08 -11.03 -2.24
CA ILE A 130 12.61 -11.80 -3.38
C ILE A 130 14.01 -11.31 -3.76
N VAL A 131 14.21 -10.00 -3.87
CA VAL A 131 15.50 -9.41 -4.21
C VAL A 131 16.55 -9.69 -3.10
N LEU A 132 16.17 -9.62 -1.82
CA LEU A 132 17.02 -10.02 -0.69
C LEU A 132 17.41 -11.51 -0.77
N ALA A 133 16.48 -12.38 -1.13
CA ALA A 133 16.75 -13.81 -1.26
C ALA A 133 17.73 -14.11 -2.39
N ILE A 134 17.51 -13.51 -3.57
CA ILE A 134 18.43 -13.65 -4.71
C ILE A 134 19.80 -13.09 -4.37
N SER A 135 19.86 -11.91 -3.73
CA SER A 135 21.13 -11.30 -3.30
C SER A 135 21.87 -12.15 -2.27
N GLY A 136 21.15 -12.77 -1.32
CA GLY A 136 21.72 -13.66 -0.33
C GLY A 136 22.33 -14.91 -0.97
N ILE A 137 21.60 -15.54 -1.89
CA ILE A 137 22.08 -16.72 -2.64
C ILE A 137 23.33 -16.37 -3.46
N LEU A 138 23.33 -15.23 -4.18
CA LEU A 138 24.52 -14.79 -4.91
C LEU A 138 25.71 -14.53 -3.96
N SER A 139 25.47 -13.99 -2.77
CA SER A 139 26.54 -13.80 -1.78
C SER A 139 27.18 -15.11 -1.31
N LEU A 140 26.46 -16.23 -1.32
CA LEU A 140 27.02 -17.55 -1.01
C LEU A 140 27.86 -18.12 -2.15
N ILE A 141 27.44 -17.87 -3.40
CA ILE A 141 28.16 -18.36 -4.58
C ILE A 141 29.49 -17.63 -4.77
N TYR A 142 29.51 -16.31 -4.53
CA TYR A 142 30.68 -15.44 -4.73
C TYR A 142 31.48 -15.18 -3.43
N HIS A 143 31.50 -16.14 -2.51
CA HIS A 143 32.07 -15.96 -1.17
C HIS A 143 33.61 -15.89 -1.09
N ASP A 144 34.31 -16.34 -2.14
CA ASP A 144 35.78 -16.48 -2.13
C ASP A 144 36.52 -15.19 -2.52
N ASP A 145 35.82 -14.24 -3.14
CA ASP A 145 36.41 -13.03 -3.70
C ASP A 145 35.82 -11.76 -3.07
N LEU A 146 36.67 -10.73 -2.91
CA LEU A 146 36.30 -9.39 -2.48
C LEU A 146 35.43 -8.72 -3.56
N SER A 147 34.12 -8.94 -3.48
CA SER A 147 33.16 -8.66 -4.56
C SER A 147 32.13 -7.62 -4.13
N PRO A 148 31.59 -6.78 -5.03
CA PRO A 148 30.55 -5.80 -4.66
C PRO A 148 29.28 -6.45 -4.09
N LEU A 149 29.10 -7.76 -4.31
CA LEU A 149 28.02 -8.56 -3.73
C LEU A 149 28.31 -9.06 -2.31
N SER A 150 29.58 -9.21 -1.92
CA SER A 150 30.01 -9.78 -0.63
C SER A 150 31.33 -9.14 -0.17
N ILE A 151 31.36 -8.59 1.05
CA ILE A 151 32.60 -8.12 1.69
C ILE A 151 33.37 -9.35 2.20
N GLY A 152 33.87 -10.16 1.27
CA GLY A 152 34.77 -11.28 1.53
C GLY A 152 36.19 -10.76 1.54
N MET A 153 36.71 -10.39 2.71
CA MET A 153 38.12 -10.00 2.85
C MET A 153 38.95 -11.24 3.17
N ASP A 154 39.30 -12.00 2.12
CA ASP A 154 40.36 -13.03 2.08
C ASP A 154 40.48 -13.86 3.39
N GLY A 155 39.37 -14.47 3.82
CA GLY A 155 39.32 -15.38 4.98
C GLY A 155 39.40 -14.74 6.37
N THR A 156 39.50 -13.42 6.50
CA THR A 156 39.67 -12.74 7.80
C THR A 156 38.34 -12.43 8.52
N TRP A 157 37.25 -12.28 7.79
CA TRP A 157 35.92 -12.03 8.35
C TRP A 157 35.00 -13.23 8.15
N PRO A 158 34.29 -13.71 9.20
CA PRO A 158 33.38 -14.84 9.06
C PRO A 158 32.32 -14.58 8.00
N ILE A 159 32.07 -15.57 7.13
CA ILE A 159 30.90 -15.64 6.22
C ILE A 159 29.60 -15.31 6.98
N GLY A 160 29.59 -15.60 8.28
CA GLY A 160 28.54 -15.21 9.22
C GLY A 160 28.14 -13.73 9.17
N PHE A 161 29.06 -12.77 8.98
CA PHE A 161 28.67 -11.34 9.00
C PHE A 161 27.81 -10.94 7.80
N SER A 162 28.09 -11.45 6.60
CA SER A 162 27.27 -11.19 5.40
C SER A 162 25.91 -11.91 5.50
N VAL A 163 25.90 -13.15 6.01
CA VAL A 163 24.67 -13.90 6.27
C VAL A 163 23.83 -13.26 7.38
N ILE A 164 24.47 -12.72 8.41
CA ILE A 164 23.77 -12.00 9.51
C ILE A 164 23.21 -10.69 8.97
N CYS A 165 23.98 -9.90 8.21
CA CYS A 165 23.48 -8.65 7.63
C CYS A 165 22.25 -8.89 6.73
N SER A 166 22.35 -9.85 5.81
CA SER A 166 21.25 -10.20 4.91
C SER A 166 20.06 -10.83 5.65
N GLY A 167 20.31 -11.68 6.65
CA GLY A 167 19.28 -12.28 7.51
C GLY A 167 18.56 -11.27 8.39
N THR A 168 19.28 -10.32 8.98
CA THR A 168 18.69 -9.21 9.75
C THR A 168 17.85 -8.32 8.84
N CYS A 169 18.30 -8.01 7.62
CA CYS A 169 17.50 -7.29 6.64
C CYS A 169 16.22 -8.05 6.27
N MET A 170 16.27 -9.36 6.05
CA MET A 170 15.07 -10.15 5.80
C MET A 170 14.09 -10.13 6.97
N LEU A 171 14.59 -10.23 8.20
CA LEU A 171 13.76 -10.19 9.40
C LEU A 171 13.09 -8.82 9.54
N ILE A 172 13.85 -7.73 9.39
CA ILE A 172 13.32 -6.35 9.43
C ILE A 172 12.21 -6.15 8.38
N VAL A 173 12.44 -6.62 7.15
CA VAL A 173 11.46 -6.50 6.05
C VAL A 173 10.26 -7.43 6.25
N ALA A 174 10.40 -8.54 6.97
CA ALA A 174 9.30 -9.45 7.27
C ALA A 174 8.40 -8.96 8.43
N ILE A 175 8.91 -8.13 9.35
CA ILE A 175 8.15 -7.63 10.51
C ILE A 175 6.83 -6.94 10.10
N PRO A 176 6.79 -6.01 9.12
CA PRO A 176 5.54 -5.40 8.68
C PRO A 176 4.54 -6.40 8.08
N LEU A 177 4.99 -7.58 7.65
CA LEU A 177 4.15 -8.61 7.04
C LEU A 177 3.53 -9.57 8.07
N LEU A 178 4.15 -9.72 9.23
CA LEU A 178 3.76 -10.63 10.31
C LEU A 178 3.15 -9.91 11.52
N GLY A 179 3.39 -8.60 11.65
CA GLY A 179 2.83 -7.76 12.71
C GLY A 179 1.42 -7.26 12.39
N PRO A 180 0.77 -6.50 13.29
CA PRO A 180 -0.62 -6.01 13.12
C PRO A 180 -0.82 -4.98 11.99
N ALA A 181 0.15 -4.84 11.08
CA ALA A 181 0.15 -3.88 9.98
C ALA A 181 -0.56 -4.41 8.72
N ASP A 182 -1.02 -5.67 8.69
CA ASP A 182 -1.78 -6.26 7.57
C ASP A 182 -2.97 -5.38 7.13
N ALA A 183 -3.61 -4.74 8.10
CA ALA A 183 -4.77 -3.87 7.90
C ALA A 183 -4.43 -2.52 7.26
N SER A 184 -3.15 -2.12 7.21
CA SER A 184 -2.72 -0.80 6.70
C SER A 184 -2.26 -0.82 5.23
N PHE A 185 -2.09 -2.00 4.62
CA PHE A 185 -1.66 -2.09 3.23
C PHE A 185 -2.80 -1.79 2.26
N LYS A 186 -2.51 -0.98 1.24
CA LYS A 186 -3.41 -0.80 0.09
C LYS A 186 -3.43 -2.10 -0.70
N GLN A 187 -4.60 -2.73 -0.80
CA GLN A 187 -4.83 -3.87 -1.68
C GLN A 187 -4.99 -3.36 -3.12
N GLY A 188 -4.22 -3.92 -4.04
CA GLY A 188 -4.15 -3.51 -5.43
C GLY A 188 -2.73 -3.10 -5.84
N HIS A 189 -2.43 -3.15 -7.13
CA HIS A 189 -1.13 -2.71 -7.63
C HIS A 189 -1.25 -1.29 -8.25
N PRO A 190 -0.20 -0.45 -8.17
CA PRO A 190 -0.20 0.90 -8.75
C PRO A 190 -0.22 0.89 -10.28
N SER A 191 -1.02 1.73 -10.95
CA SER A 191 -1.19 1.74 -12.41
C SER A 191 0.11 1.69 -13.24
N TYR A 192 1.24 2.19 -12.72
CA TYR A 192 2.56 2.11 -13.35
C TYR A 192 3.11 0.67 -13.50
N LEU A 193 2.85 -0.21 -12.53
CA LEU A 193 3.30 -1.61 -12.60
C LEU A 193 2.60 -2.36 -13.75
N ASN A 194 1.37 -2.00 -14.12
CA ASN A 194 0.63 -2.61 -15.23
C ASN A 194 1.35 -2.28 -16.53
N ALA A 195 1.78 -1.02 -16.68
CA ALA A 195 2.55 -0.58 -17.83
C ALA A 195 3.87 -1.36 -17.92
N LEU A 196 4.58 -1.53 -16.79
CA LEU A 196 5.82 -2.29 -16.76
C LEU A 196 5.65 -3.78 -17.06
N LEU A 197 4.65 -4.46 -16.48
CA LEU A 197 4.38 -5.86 -16.77
C LEU A 197 4.01 -6.07 -18.24
N ASN A 198 3.15 -5.22 -18.81
CA ASN A 198 2.82 -5.29 -20.23
C ASN A 198 4.04 -5.05 -21.13
N THR A 199 4.98 -4.18 -20.74
CA THR A 199 6.23 -4.01 -21.48
C THR A 199 7.21 -5.17 -21.30
N ALA A 200 7.25 -5.81 -20.12
CA ALA A 200 8.13 -6.94 -19.84
C ALA A 200 7.70 -8.20 -20.59
N ASP A 201 6.39 -8.42 -20.75
CA ASP A 201 5.82 -9.48 -21.60
C ASP A 201 6.17 -9.29 -23.08
N LEU A 202 6.41 -8.05 -23.52
CA LEU A 202 6.81 -7.71 -24.88
C LEU A 202 8.29 -7.97 -25.18
N VAL A 203 9.14 -7.98 -24.15
CA VAL A 203 10.61 -8.08 -24.28
C VAL A 203 11.14 -9.48 -23.94
N SER A 204 10.34 -10.31 -23.27
CA SER A 204 10.79 -11.63 -22.83
C SER A 204 10.55 -12.73 -23.88
N PRO A 205 11.59 -13.44 -24.37
CA PRO A 205 11.43 -14.56 -25.31
C PRO A 205 10.89 -15.85 -24.65
N LEU A 206 10.73 -15.86 -23.33
CA LEU A 206 9.98 -16.86 -22.58
C LEU A 206 8.77 -16.19 -21.92
N PRO A 207 7.58 -16.80 -21.94
CA PRO A 207 6.46 -16.33 -21.15
C PRO A 207 6.80 -16.56 -19.66
N LEU A 208 7.36 -15.54 -18.99
CA LEU A 208 7.41 -15.50 -17.53
C LEU A 208 5.99 -15.21 -17.03
N SER A 209 5.12 -16.20 -17.19
CA SER A 209 3.86 -16.32 -16.46
C SER A 209 4.21 -16.46 -14.98
N THR A 210 4.46 -15.32 -14.34
CA THR A 210 4.50 -15.21 -12.88
C THR A 210 3.04 -15.13 -12.43
N GLY A 211 2.30 -16.20 -12.69
CA GLY A 211 0.84 -16.29 -12.58
C GLY A 211 0.34 -17.64 -12.07
N THR A 212 1.19 -18.44 -11.41
CA THR A 212 0.84 -19.80 -10.95
C THR A 212 1.13 -20.08 -9.48
N LEU A 213 1.14 -19.07 -8.59
CA LEU A 213 1.05 -19.31 -7.13
C LEU A 213 0.09 -18.41 -6.37
N THR A 214 -0.90 -17.80 -7.03
CA THR A 214 -2.17 -17.45 -6.38
C THR A 214 -3.31 -17.69 -7.35
N ASN A 215 -3.78 -18.93 -7.39
CA ASN A 215 -5.16 -19.21 -7.76
C ASN A 215 -6.07 -18.68 -6.63
N GLN A 216 -6.17 -17.36 -6.57
CA GLN A 216 -7.36 -16.70 -6.06
C GLN A 216 -7.68 -15.63 -7.08
N ARG A 217 -8.42 -16.09 -8.08
CA ARG A 217 -9.17 -15.29 -9.03
C ARG A 217 -10.06 -14.37 -8.20
N GLU A 218 -9.60 -13.16 -7.89
CA GLU A 218 -10.54 -12.07 -7.62
C GLU A 218 -11.32 -11.90 -8.93
N PRO A 219 -12.65 -12.06 -8.92
CA PRO A 219 -13.45 -11.85 -10.11
C PRO A 219 -13.27 -10.38 -10.49
N VAL A 220 -12.64 -10.14 -11.64
CA VAL A 220 -12.72 -8.85 -12.31
C VAL A 220 -14.22 -8.58 -12.47
N ASP A 221 -14.73 -7.64 -11.67
CA ASP A 221 -16.11 -7.15 -11.67
C ASP A 221 -16.40 -6.51 -13.04
N THR A 222 -16.61 -7.38 -14.02
CA THR A 222 -16.99 -7.03 -15.38
C THR A 222 -18.45 -6.61 -15.29
N LYS A 223 -18.66 -5.33 -15.01
CA LYS A 223 -19.99 -4.72 -14.97
C LYS A 223 -20.55 -4.70 -16.37
N ILE A 224 -21.44 -5.65 -16.68
CA ILE A 224 -22.16 -5.69 -17.94
C ILE A 224 -23.33 -4.71 -17.89
N VAL A 225 -23.55 -4.02 -19.01
CA VAL A 225 -24.73 -3.16 -19.18
C VAL A 225 -25.83 -4.02 -19.76
N ILE A 226 -26.83 -4.35 -18.94
CA ILE A 226 -28.01 -5.08 -19.38
C ILE A 226 -29.19 -4.12 -19.58
N THR A 227 -30.02 -4.41 -20.57
CA THR A 227 -31.22 -3.63 -20.87
C THR A 227 -32.43 -4.30 -20.25
N CYS A 228 -33.24 -3.55 -19.50
CA CYS A 228 -34.47 -4.08 -18.93
C CYS A 228 -35.51 -4.38 -20.03
N PRO A 229 -36.08 -5.60 -20.10
CA PRO A 229 -37.06 -5.96 -21.13
C PRO A 229 -38.43 -5.25 -20.98
N GLN A 230 -38.70 -4.65 -19.81
CA GLN A 230 -40.00 -4.01 -19.51
C GLN A 230 -40.01 -2.50 -19.75
N CYS A 231 -38.87 -1.82 -19.62
CA CYS A 231 -38.81 -0.34 -19.70
C CYS A 231 -37.59 0.19 -20.47
N SER A 232 -36.87 -0.70 -21.17
CA SER A 232 -35.64 -0.41 -21.93
C SER A 232 -34.56 0.39 -21.18
N GLY A 233 -34.64 0.44 -19.85
CA GLY A 233 -33.64 1.09 -19.01
C GLY A 233 -32.35 0.30 -18.97
N SER A 234 -31.23 0.96 -19.26
CA SER A 234 -29.89 0.40 -19.10
C SER A 234 -29.51 0.34 -17.62
N MET A 235 -29.11 -0.83 -17.13
CA MET A 235 -28.61 -1.02 -15.77
C MET A 235 -27.30 -1.79 -15.76
N LYS A 236 -26.40 -1.43 -14.84
CA LYS A 236 -25.10 -2.08 -14.68
C LYS A 236 -25.23 -3.17 -13.63
N VAL A 237 -24.91 -4.39 -13.98
CA VAL A 237 -24.91 -5.53 -13.05
C VAL A 237 -23.57 -6.26 -13.18
N PRO A 238 -22.99 -6.76 -12.07
CA PRO A 238 -21.83 -7.64 -12.13
C PRO A 238 -22.14 -8.85 -13.00
N SER A 239 -21.23 -9.25 -13.89
CA SER A 239 -21.38 -10.43 -14.76
C SER A 239 -21.60 -11.74 -14.00
N ASP A 240 -21.18 -11.82 -12.73
CA ASP A 240 -21.27 -13.00 -11.88
C ASP A 240 -22.57 -13.07 -11.05
N TYR A 241 -23.43 -12.05 -11.13
CA TYR A 241 -24.67 -12.03 -10.35
C TYR A 241 -25.78 -12.85 -11.02
N LYS A 242 -25.98 -14.08 -10.53
CA LYS A 242 -27.13 -14.92 -10.88
C LYS A 242 -28.26 -14.72 -9.88
N GLY A 243 -29.30 -14.01 -10.30
CA GLY A 243 -30.44 -13.72 -9.43
C GLY A 243 -31.47 -12.78 -10.06
N SER A 244 -32.45 -12.38 -9.24
CA SER A 244 -33.45 -11.38 -9.63
C SER A 244 -33.00 -9.99 -9.17
N VAL A 245 -32.70 -9.09 -10.10
CA VAL A 245 -32.38 -7.69 -9.79
C VAL A 245 -33.64 -6.84 -10.02
N ARG A 246 -33.89 -5.90 -9.11
CA ARG A 246 -35.00 -4.95 -9.23
C ARG A 246 -34.57 -3.81 -10.14
N CYS A 247 -35.34 -3.56 -11.21
CA CYS A 247 -35.02 -2.46 -12.13
C CYS A 247 -35.23 -1.10 -11.44
N PRO A 248 -34.28 -0.14 -11.53
CA PRO A 248 -34.42 1.18 -10.91
C PRO A 248 -35.49 2.06 -11.56
N ARG A 249 -35.89 1.79 -12.82
CA ARG A 249 -36.92 2.59 -13.52
C ARG A 249 -38.34 2.08 -13.30
N CYS A 250 -38.59 0.78 -13.40
CA CYS A 250 -39.93 0.21 -13.29
C CYS A 250 -40.20 -0.60 -12.02
N LYS A 251 -39.21 -0.80 -11.14
CA LYS A 251 -39.29 -1.61 -9.89
C LYS A 251 -39.66 -3.09 -10.08
N GLU A 252 -39.77 -3.56 -11.32
CA GLU A 252 -40.06 -4.95 -11.67
C GLU A 252 -38.83 -5.85 -11.50
N LYS A 253 -39.05 -7.13 -11.18
CA LYS A 253 -37.97 -8.11 -10.96
C LYS A 253 -37.49 -8.68 -12.31
N VAL A 254 -36.23 -8.43 -12.66
CA VAL A 254 -35.60 -8.98 -13.87
C VAL A 254 -34.67 -10.12 -13.47
N LYS A 255 -34.85 -11.30 -14.08
CA LYS A 255 -33.94 -12.45 -13.90
C LYS A 255 -32.76 -12.34 -14.86
N ILE A 256 -31.56 -12.53 -14.33
CA ILE A 256 -30.30 -12.54 -15.08
C ILE A 256 -29.83 -13.99 -15.12
N GLN A 257 -29.58 -14.52 -16.32
CA GLN A 257 -29.12 -15.89 -16.56
C GLN A 257 -27.60 -15.93 -16.74
#